data_AF-A0AAD4CBN2-F1
#
_entry.id   AF-A0AAD4CBN2-F1
#
_cell.length_a   1.000
_cell.length_b   1.000
_cell.length_c   1.000
_cell.angle_alpha   90.00
_cell.angle_beta   90.00
_cell.angle_gamma   90.00
#
_symmetry.space_group_name_H-M   'P 1'
#
loop_
_entity.id
_entity.type
_entity.pdbx_description
1 polymer ?
#
loop_
_entity_poly.entity_id
_entity_poly.type
_entity_poly.pdbx_seq_one_letter_code
_entity_poly.pdbx_strand_id
1 'polypeptide(L)'
;MHRCTITRGLKSDAALQEYVESRLRYDYDPRRSLLTIRMPIPLHEILCAEVAGEITRQLELVRDSAYPEAEFAKEIKPFASSRIKLPETLDDGKIEYIIREPDASFGHYMAQFPGVVIEICYSQKNRDIRNLVDDYILCSEGSINAVVCIDIEYRDSKQASVTLWRPAYNIRDGVEVFEASPVMNQETFRTRDGEPSNINLRLKLNDFATIDLTKDYPGLHKHEIVISSTQLCEFLSRAELRQETQERHAGSTNSIRPGVQKRRRPVTPESDSLSEDGPAKRGHYDDSEYLPSSSPVGLDD
;
A
#
# COMPACT_ATOMS: atom_id res chain seq x y z
N MET A 1 30.19 -9.16 7.47
CA MET A 1 29.36 -8.44 8.48
C MET A 1 29.16 -7.00 8.01
N HIS A 2 28.31 -6.78 7.01
CA HIS A 2 27.96 -5.44 6.52
C HIS A 2 26.87 -4.88 7.43
N ARG A 3 27.29 -4.21 8.51
CA ARG A 3 26.39 -3.53 9.45
C ARG A 3 25.61 -2.44 8.71
N CYS A 4 24.31 -2.35 9.00
CA CYS A 4 23.37 -1.39 8.44
C CYS A 4 23.89 0.06 8.45
N THR A 5 24.37 0.50 7.28
CA THR A 5 24.90 1.85 7.06
C THR A 5 23.79 2.89 6.85
N ILE A 6 22.61 2.45 6.40
CA ILE A 6 21.52 3.34 5.96
C ILE A 6 20.79 3.94 7.14
N THR A 7 20.27 3.15 8.08
CA THR A 7 19.56 3.71 9.26
C THR A 7 20.50 4.46 10.19
N ARG A 8 21.77 4.05 10.27
CA ARG A 8 22.80 4.78 11.02
C ARG A 8 23.15 6.10 10.34
N GLY A 9 23.19 6.13 9.01
CA GLY A 9 23.36 7.33 8.20
C GLY A 9 22.18 8.31 8.33
N LEU A 10 20.95 7.80 8.28
CA LEU A 10 19.74 8.60 8.56
C LEU A 10 19.77 9.17 9.98
N LYS A 11 20.04 8.34 11.00
CA LYS A 11 20.12 8.80 12.40
C LYS A 11 21.26 9.78 12.68
N SER A 12 22.31 9.78 11.86
CA SER A 12 23.43 10.72 12.00
C SER A 12 23.16 12.10 11.39
N ASP A 13 22.12 12.22 10.56
CA ASP A 13 21.71 13.48 9.92
C ASP A 13 20.22 13.73 10.21
N ALA A 14 19.96 14.55 11.22
CA ALA A 14 18.60 14.83 11.68
C ALA A 14 17.72 15.46 10.57
N ALA A 15 18.31 16.28 9.69
CA ALA A 15 17.56 16.93 8.61
C ALA A 15 17.19 15.91 7.53
N LEU A 16 18.11 15.00 7.19
CA LEU A 16 17.83 13.91 6.27
C LEU A 16 16.80 12.93 6.86
N GLN A 17 16.90 12.61 8.15
CA GLN A 17 15.93 11.76 8.83
C GLN A 17 14.53 12.36 8.78
N GLU A 18 14.38 13.63 9.15
CA GLU A 18 13.09 14.33 9.10
C GLU A 18 12.54 14.35 7.67
N TYR A 19 13.38 14.62 6.67
CA TYR A 19 12.97 14.59 5.27
C TYR A 19 12.47 13.21 4.84
N VAL A 20 13.22 12.15 5.13
CA VAL A 20 12.85 10.78 4.73
C VAL A 20 11.57 10.35 5.44
N GLU A 21 11.45 10.59 6.76
CA GLU A 21 10.28 10.20 7.53
C GLU A 21 9.00 10.95 7.13
N SER A 22 9.12 12.20 6.64
CA SER A 22 7.99 13.06 6.27
C SER A 22 7.66 13.10 4.78
N ARG A 23 8.60 12.79 3.88
CA ARG A 23 8.45 12.99 2.43
C ARG A 23 8.48 11.72 1.60
N LEU A 24 9.07 10.64 2.11
CA LEU A 24 9.20 9.41 1.35
C LEU A 24 8.27 8.34 1.91
N ARG A 25 7.62 7.61 1.00
CA ARG A 25 7.07 6.30 1.32
C ARG A 25 8.14 5.25 1.14
N TYR A 26 8.38 4.43 2.14
CA TYR A 26 9.42 3.40 2.08
C TYR A 26 9.14 2.21 2.99
N ASP A 27 9.64 1.06 2.56
CA ASP A 27 9.77 -0.13 3.39
C ASP A 27 11.24 -0.32 3.76
N TYR A 28 11.49 -0.88 4.93
CA TYR A 28 12.83 -1.21 5.39
C TYR A 28 12.86 -2.57 6.08
N ASP A 29 13.71 -3.46 5.58
CA ASP A 29 13.98 -4.78 6.17
C ASP A 29 15.42 -4.79 6.74
N PRO A 30 15.59 -4.80 8.08
CA PRO A 30 16.90 -4.85 8.71
C PRO A 30 17.66 -6.14 8.46
N ARG A 31 16.96 -7.28 8.38
CA ARG A 31 17.55 -8.61 8.18
C ARG A 31 18.20 -8.73 6.81
N ARG A 32 17.55 -8.15 5.79
CA ARG A 32 18.09 -8.06 4.42
C ARG A 32 18.94 -6.82 4.18
N SER A 33 18.94 -5.87 5.13
CA SER A 33 19.53 -4.54 4.95
C SER A 33 19.01 -3.84 3.68
N LEU A 34 17.71 -3.97 3.43
CA LEU A 34 17.05 -3.52 2.20
C LEU A 34 16.14 -2.32 2.51
N LEU A 35 16.39 -1.20 1.83
CA LEU A 35 15.51 -0.04 1.79
C LEU A 35 14.81 0.00 0.44
N THR A 36 13.47 -0.03 0.45
CA THR A 36 12.65 0.05 -0.75
C THR A 36 11.89 1.36 -0.77
N ILE A 37 12.19 2.23 -1.72
CA ILE A 37 11.42 3.47 -1.92
C ILE A 37 10.19 3.16 -2.74
N ARG A 38 9.00 3.48 -2.21
CA ARG A 38 7.71 3.28 -2.89
C ARG A 38 7.31 4.56 -3.62
N MET A 39 6.97 4.42 -4.90
CA MET A 39 6.46 5.50 -5.74
C MET A 39 5.10 5.09 -6.31
N PRO A 40 4.00 5.29 -5.56
CA PRO A 40 2.67 4.95 -6.02
C PRO A 40 2.31 5.77 -7.27
N ILE A 41 1.67 5.10 -8.22
CA ILE A 41 1.11 5.72 -9.43
C ILE A 41 -0.42 5.75 -9.31
N PRO A 42 -1.13 6.57 -10.12
CA PRO A 42 -2.58 6.75 -9.99
C PRO A 42 -3.37 5.44 -9.95
N LEU A 43 -2.97 4.44 -10.75
CA LEU A 43 -3.64 3.14 -10.79
C LEU A 43 -3.63 2.44 -9.41
N HIS A 44 -2.52 2.46 -8.68
CA HIS A 44 -2.44 1.78 -7.38
C HIS A 44 -3.30 2.51 -6.35
N GLU A 45 -3.16 3.84 -6.26
CA GLU A 45 -3.90 4.63 -5.27
C GLU A 45 -5.42 4.54 -5.48
N ILE A 46 -5.88 4.53 -6.74
CA ILE A 46 -7.32 4.48 -7.04
C ILE A 46 -7.88 3.09 -6.82
N LEU A 47 -7.21 2.05 -7.30
CA LEU A 47 -7.65 0.68 -7.05
C LEU A 47 -7.68 0.40 -5.53
N CYS A 48 -6.67 0.88 -4.79
CA CYS A 48 -6.65 0.76 -3.34
C CYS A 48 -7.83 1.47 -2.69
N ALA A 49 -8.09 2.72 -3.09
CA ALA A 49 -9.20 3.51 -2.57
C ALA A 49 -10.56 2.87 -2.85
N GLU A 50 -10.77 2.29 -4.03
CA GLU A 50 -12.02 1.61 -4.41
C GLU A 50 -12.22 0.32 -3.58
N VAL A 51 -11.18 -0.50 -3.43
CA VAL A 51 -11.23 -1.72 -2.60
C VAL A 51 -11.48 -1.37 -1.14
N ALA A 52 -10.72 -0.42 -0.59
CA ALA A 52 -10.87 0.05 0.78
C ALA A 52 -12.25 0.71 1.02
N GLY A 53 -12.75 1.44 0.04
CA GLY A 53 -14.09 2.05 0.05
C GLY A 53 -15.18 1.00 0.13
N GLU A 54 -15.10 -0.07 -0.66
CA GLU A 54 -16.09 -1.15 -0.63
C GLU A 54 -16.06 -1.92 0.70
N ILE A 55 -14.88 -2.19 1.26
CA ILE A 55 -14.74 -2.78 2.60
C ILE A 55 -15.41 -1.88 3.65
N THR A 56 -15.12 -0.58 3.60
CA THR A 56 -15.70 0.41 4.52
C THR A 56 -17.23 0.43 4.42
N ARG A 57 -17.76 0.46 3.19
CA ARG A 57 -19.20 0.47 2.92
C ARG A 57 -19.89 -0.76 3.50
N GLN A 58 -19.30 -1.95 3.35
CA GLN A 58 -19.87 -3.17 3.92
C GLN A 58 -19.74 -3.21 5.45
N LEU A 59 -18.64 -2.71 6.02
CA LEU A 59 -18.52 -2.54 7.47
C LEU A 59 -19.60 -1.62 8.04
N GLU A 60 -19.92 -0.52 7.35
CA GLU A 60 -21.00 0.40 7.74
C GLU A 60 -22.36 -0.29 7.79
N LEU A 61 -22.68 -1.14 6.79
CA LEU A 61 -23.92 -1.92 6.83
C LEU A 61 -24.01 -2.84 8.05
N VAL A 62 -22.89 -3.41 8.50
CA VAL A 62 -22.89 -4.24 9.72
C VAL A 62 -23.02 -3.37 10.97
N ARG A 63 -22.37 -2.21 11.02
CA ARG A 63 -22.46 -1.25 12.15
C ARG A 63 -23.88 -0.76 12.39
N ASP A 64 -24.64 -0.57 11.32
CA ASP A 64 -26.01 -0.06 11.37
C ASP A 64 -27.07 -1.17 11.51
N SER A 65 -26.63 -2.43 11.58
CA SER A 65 -27.50 -3.58 11.77
C SER A 65 -27.96 -3.76 13.22
N ALA A 66 -28.98 -4.60 13.42
CA ALA A 66 -29.41 -5.04 14.75
C ALA A 66 -28.63 -6.27 15.25
N TYR A 67 -27.55 -6.68 14.58
CA TYR A 67 -26.77 -7.85 14.98
C TYR A 67 -25.96 -7.57 16.26
N PRO A 68 -25.77 -8.56 17.15
CA PRO A 68 -24.93 -8.41 18.33
C PRO A 68 -23.50 -7.94 18.02
N GLU A 69 -22.99 -8.29 16.84
CA GLU A 69 -21.65 -7.94 16.37
C GLU A 69 -21.53 -6.49 15.85
N ALA A 70 -22.64 -5.75 15.76
CA ALA A 70 -22.63 -4.36 15.29
C ALA A 70 -21.73 -3.45 16.14
N GLU A 71 -21.73 -3.64 17.47
CA GLU A 71 -20.86 -2.89 18.38
C GLU A 71 -19.38 -3.17 18.11
N PHE A 72 -19.01 -4.43 17.84
CA PHE A 72 -17.64 -4.76 17.45
C PHE A 72 -17.26 -4.10 16.12
N ALA A 73 -18.15 -4.11 15.14
CA ALA A 73 -17.90 -3.50 13.83
C ALA A 73 -17.69 -1.97 13.91
N LYS A 74 -18.25 -1.29 14.92
CA LYS A 74 -18.06 0.16 15.14
C LYS A 74 -16.63 0.49 15.53
N GLU A 75 -15.93 -0.43 16.18
CA GLU A 75 -14.56 -0.29 16.64
C GLU A 75 -13.51 -0.61 15.57
N ILE A 76 -13.91 -1.23 14.46
CA ILE A 76 -13.04 -1.42 13.28
C ILE A 76 -12.89 -0.10 12.55
N LYS A 77 -11.66 0.33 12.25
CA LYS A 77 -11.37 1.57 11.49
C LYS A 77 -10.40 1.30 10.34
N PRO A 78 -10.46 2.11 9.26
CA PRO A 78 -9.37 2.17 8.31
C PRO A 78 -8.16 2.84 8.98
N PHE A 79 -6.99 2.21 8.86
CA PHE A 79 -5.70 2.82 9.21
C PHE A 79 -4.95 3.31 7.95
N ALA A 80 -5.54 3.10 6.77
CA ALA A 80 -5.00 3.52 5.48
C ALA A 80 -3.55 3.02 5.29
N SER A 81 -2.67 3.87 4.76
CA SER A 81 -1.26 3.57 4.53
C SER A 81 -0.35 3.90 5.72
N SER A 82 -0.89 3.80 6.93
CA SER A 82 -0.11 4.08 8.15
C SER A 82 1.07 3.12 8.28
N ARG A 83 2.24 3.67 8.59
CA ARG A 83 3.48 2.92 8.79
C ARG A 83 3.37 1.92 9.94
N ILE A 84 3.72 0.67 9.67
CA ILE A 84 3.74 -0.44 10.63
C ILE A 84 5.20 -0.74 10.98
N LYS A 85 5.47 -0.93 12.28
CA LYS A 85 6.77 -1.38 12.79
C LYS A 85 6.62 -2.80 13.33
N LEU A 86 7.13 -3.76 12.58
CA LEU A 86 7.01 -5.19 12.89
C LEU A 86 8.29 -5.65 13.61
N PRO A 87 8.18 -6.17 14.85
CA PRO A 87 9.35 -6.64 15.59
C PRO A 87 9.95 -7.88 14.93
N GLU A 88 11.25 -7.86 14.68
CA GLU A 88 12.03 -8.98 14.15
C GLU A 88 13.19 -9.27 15.10
N THR A 89 13.30 -10.51 15.56
CA THR A 89 14.42 -10.95 16.40
C THR A 89 15.57 -11.43 15.50
N LEU A 90 16.70 -10.73 15.56
CA LEU A 90 17.90 -11.09 14.80
C LEU A 90 18.65 -12.27 15.43
N ASP A 91 19.59 -12.85 14.68
CA ASP A 91 20.42 -13.99 15.11
C ASP A 91 21.20 -13.73 16.43
N ASP A 92 21.48 -12.47 16.76
CA ASP A 92 22.18 -12.07 17.99
C ASP A 92 21.23 -11.80 19.18
N GLY A 93 19.94 -12.09 19.02
CA GLY A 93 18.89 -11.92 20.02
C GLY A 93 18.39 -10.48 20.18
N LYS A 94 18.87 -9.53 19.37
CA LYS A 94 18.33 -8.15 19.38
C LYS A 94 17.05 -8.07 18.59
N ILE A 95 16.12 -7.25 19.09
CA ILE A 95 14.91 -6.88 18.37
C ILE A 95 15.23 -5.65 17.52
N GLU A 96 15.11 -5.81 16.21
CA GLU A 96 14.99 -4.69 15.27
C GLU A 96 13.56 -4.63 14.71
N TYR A 97 13.26 -3.61 13.92
CA TYR A 97 11.92 -3.42 13.37
C TYR A 97 11.97 -3.38 11.86
N ILE A 98 11.22 -4.27 11.22
CA ILE A 98 10.84 -4.15 9.81
C ILE A 98 9.83 -3.01 9.73
N ILE A 99 10.05 -2.08 8.81
CA ILE A 99 9.15 -0.96 8.55
C ILE A 99 8.39 -1.29 7.26
N ARG A 100 7.06 -1.27 7.35
CA ARG A 100 6.18 -1.49 6.20
C ARG A 100 5.15 -0.37 6.09
N GLU A 101 4.88 0.06 4.88
CA GLU A 101 3.81 1.02 4.55
C GLU A 101 2.83 0.36 3.57
N PRO A 102 1.78 -0.31 4.07
CA PRO A 102 0.82 -0.98 3.20
C PRO A 102 0.05 0.03 2.35
N ASP A 103 -0.56 -0.43 1.25
CA ASP A 103 -1.39 0.45 0.43
C ASP A 103 -2.71 0.78 1.15
N ALA A 104 -3.27 -0.18 1.88
CA ALA A 104 -4.32 0.06 2.87
C ALA A 104 -4.28 -0.95 4.01
N SER A 105 -4.85 -0.57 5.14
CA SER A 105 -5.01 -1.45 6.30
C SER A 105 -6.24 -1.09 7.12
N PHE A 106 -6.76 -2.08 7.83
CA PHE A 106 -7.91 -1.96 8.72
C PHE A 106 -7.65 -2.73 10.00
N GLY A 107 -8.16 -2.24 11.12
CA GLY A 107 -8.08 -2.95 12.38
C GLY A 107 -9.05 -2.42 13.41
N HIS A 108 -9.28 -3.21 14.44
CA HIS A 108 -9.93 -2.75 15.66
C HIS A 108 -9.04 -1.70 16.34
N TYR A 109 -9.63 -0.57 16.76
CA TYR A 109 -8.85 0.59 17.26
C TYR A 109 -7.99 0.29 18.50
N MET A 110 -8.37 -0.73 19.28
CA MET A 110 -7.59 -1.18 20.46
C MET A 110 -6.47 -2.19 20.13
N ALA A 111 -6.31 -2.61 18.88
CA ALA A 111 -5.24 -3.53 18.48
C ALA A 111 -3.93 -2.76 18.19
N GLN A 112 -2.79 -3.36 18.53
CA GLN A 112 -1.47 -2.77 18.24
C GLN A 112 -1.16 -2.76 16.73
N PHE A 113 -1.57 -3.81 16.03
CA PHE A 113 -1.40 -3.97 14.59
C PHE A 113 -2.76 -3.94 13.90
N PRO A 114 -2.85 -3.57 12.61
CA PRO A 114 -4.06 -3.83 11.83
C PRO A 114 -4.39 -5.32 11.82
N GLY A 115 -5.66 -5.68 11.64
CA GLY A 115 -6.06 -7.06 11.39
C GLY A 115 -5.98 -7.43 9.91
N VAL A 116 -6.30 -6.49 9.03
CA VAL A 116 -6.30 -6.67 7.57
C VAL A 116 -5.31 -5.72 6.92
N VAL A 117 -4.47 -6.23 6.04
CA VAL A 117 -3.57 -5.46 5.17
C VAL A 117 -3.92 -5.73 3.70
N ILE A 118 -3.81 -4.71 2.87
CA ILE A 118 -4.04 -4.75 1.42
C ILE A 118 -2.82 -4.19 0.71
N GLU A 119 -2.31 -4.95 -0.25
CA GLU A 119 -1.17 -4.61 -1.11
C GLU A 119 -1.57 -4.77 -2.58
N ILE A 120 -1.22 -3.78 -3.39
CA ILE A 120 -1.41 -3.77 -4.83
C ILE A 120 -0.03 -3.90 -5.49
N CYS A 121 0.12 -4.96 -6.26
CA CYS A 121 1.39 -5.36 -6.83
C CYS A 121 1.30 -5.44 -8.35
N TYR A 122 2.40 -5.15 -9.04
CA TYR A 122 2.59 -5.63 -10.40
C TYR A 122 3.14 -7.05 -10.38
N SER A 123 2.50 -7.94 -11.14
CA SER A 123 2.84 -9.38 -11.18
C SER A 123 4.28 -9.66 -11.63
N GLN A 124 4.89 -8.74 -12.40
CA GLN A 124 6.30 -8.83 -12.82
C GLN A 124 7.29 -8.76 -11.64
N LYS A 125 6.85 -8.30 -10.45
CA LYS A 125 7.65 -8.19 -9.23
C LYS A 125 7.30 -9.24 -8.16
N ASN A 126 6.55 -10.29 -8.51
CA ASN A 126 6.05 -11.33 -7.57
C ASN A 126 7.15 -12.19 -6.90
N ARG A 127 8.44 -11.82 -7.00
CA ARG A 127 9.55 -12.58 -6.39
C ARG A 127 9.65 -12.39 -4.87
N ASP A 128 8.89 -11.48 -4.27
CA ASP A 128 9.02 -11.17 -2.84
C ASP A 128 7.70 -11.13 -2.07
N ILE A 129 6.57 -11.53 -2.67
CA ILE A 129 5.25 -11.42 -2.01
C ILE A 129 5.14 -12.30 -0.78
N ARG A 130 5.73 -13.50 -0.83
CA ARG A 130 5.73 -14.42 0.31
C ARG A 130 6.49 -13.83 1.49
N ASN A 131 7.64 -13.23 1.25
CA ASN A 131 8.42 -12.59 2.30
C ASN A 131 7.70 -11.38 2.87
N LEU A 132 7.05 -10.57 2.03
CA LEU A 132 6.21 -9.45 2.49
C LEU A 132 5.07 -9.94 3.40
N VAL A 133 4.39 -11.01 3.01
CA VAL A 133 3.32 -11.62 3.80
C VAL A 133 3.86 -12.23 5.09
N ASP A 134 5.00 -12.91 5.03
CA ASP A 134 5.66 -13.49 6.21
C ASP A 134 6.03 -12.38 7.20
N ASP A 135 6.55 -11.25 6.74
CA ASP A 135 6.80 -10.09 7.62
C ASP A 135 5.51 -9.65 8.31
N TYR A 136 4.40 -9.48 7.57
CA TYR A 136 3.15 -9.05 8.18
C TYR A 136 2.60 -10.08 9.18
N ILE A 137 2.54 -11.36 8.81
CA ILE A 137 1.86 -12.38 9.61
C ILE A 137 2.77 -12.90 10.72
N LEU A 138 4.02 -13.24 10.43
CA LEU A 138 4.93 -13.86 11.40
C LEU A 138 5.46 -12.85 12.41
N CYS A 139 5.94 -11.69 11.96
CA CYS A 139 6.50 -10.68 12.87
C CYS A 139 5.42 -9.97 13.71
N SER A 140 4.13 -10.09 13.34
CA SER A 140 3.01 -9.66 14.19
C SER A 140 2.40 -10.79 15.03
N GLU A 141 2.99 -11.99 14.98
CA GLU A 141 2.50 -13.20 15.66
C GLU A 141 1.03 -13.52 15.34
N GLY A 142 0.61 -13.24 14.10
CA GLY A 142 -0.76 -13.43 13.62
C GLY A 142 -1.73 -12.32 14.00
N SER A 143 -1.27 -11.22 14.61
CA SER A 143 -2.15 -10.07 14.89
C SER A 143 -2.67 -9.42 13.60
N ILE A 144 -1.87 -9.44 12.53
CA ILE A 144 -2.34 -9.22 11.16
C ILE A 144 -2.90 -10.55 10.65
N ASN A 145 -4.22 -10.72 10.78
CA ASN A 145 -4.91 -11.98 10.48
C ASN A 145 -5.21 -12.19 9.00
N ALA A 146 -5.18 -11.14 8.18
CA ALA A 146 -5.41 -11.28 6.74
C ALA A 146 -4.53 -10.32 5.94
N VAL A 147 -3.87 -10.86 4.91
CA VAL A 147 -3.13 -10.07 3.92
C VAL A 147 -3.71 -10.33 2.54
N VAL A 148 -4.29 -9.29 1.93
CA VAL A 148 -4.82 -9.31 0.57
C VAL A 148 -3.77 -8.75 -0.37
N CYS A 149 -3.37 -9.54 -1.35
CA CYS A 149 -2.48 -9.11 -2.41
C CYS A 149 -3.23 -9.11 -3.74
N ILE A 150 -3.35 -7.95 -4.38
CA ILE A 150 -3.93 -7.80 -5.71
C ILE A 150 -2.79 -7.65 -6.72
N ASP A 151 -2.60 -8.67 -7.55
CA ASP A 151 -1.57 -8.71 -8.58
C ASP A 151 -2.16 -8.30 -9.94
N ILE A 152 -1.56 -7.30 -10.56
CA ILE A 152 -1.97 -6.77 -11.86
C ILE A 152 -0.88 -7.10 -12.88
N GLU A 153 -1.25 -7.68 -14.03
CA GLU A 153 -0.29 -7.86 -15.12
C GLU A 153 0.03 -6.52 -15.80
N TYR A 154 1.30 -6.34 -16.16
CA TYR A 154 1.77 -5.07 -16.72
C TYR A 154 1.81 -5.14 -18.26
N ARG A 155 1.23 -4.11 -18.91
CA ARG A 155 1.27 -3.77 -20.35
C ARG A 155 0.70 -4.79 -21.35
N ASP A 156 1.04 -6.06 -21.24
CA ASP A 156 0.79 -7.05 -22.31
C ASP A 156 -0.48 -7.88 -22.08
N SER A 157 -1.19 -7.63 -20.98
CA SER A 157 -2.34 -8.41 -20.56
C SER A 157 -3.19 -7.61 -19.58
N LYS A 158 -4.52 -7.77 -19.66
CA LYS A 158 -5.47 -7.21 -18.68
C LYS A 158 -5.70 -8.12 -17.48
N GLN A 159 -4.99 -9.25 -17.43
CA GLN A 159 -5.19 -10.24 -16.40
C GLN A 159 -4.80 -9.67 -15.04
N ALA A 160 -5.61 -9.98 -14.03
CA ALA A 160 -5.33 -9.62 -12.66
C ALA A 160 -5.83 -10.73 -11.74
N SER A 161 -5.08 -10.97 -10.67
CA SER A 161 -5.34 -12.01 -9.69
C SER A 161 -5.28 -11.47 -8.28
N VAL A 162 -5.86 -12.23 -7.36
CA VAL A 162 -5.86 -11.92 -5.94
C VAL A 162 -5.38 -13.13 -5.15
N THR A 163 -4.60 -12.86 -4.12
CA THR A 163 -4.13 -13.84 -3.16
C THR A 163 -4.54 -13.36 -1.77
N LEU A 164 -5.13 -14.24 -0.97
CA LEU A 164 -5.50 -13.96 0.42
C LEU A 164 -4.73 -14.92 1.32
N TRP A 165 -3.95 -14.35 2.25
CA TRP A 165 -3.18 -15.08 3.24
C TRP A 165 -3.77 -14.92 4.62
N ARG A 166 -3.68 -15.98 5.44
CA ARG A 166 -4.05 -15.96 6.85
C ARG A 166 -2.98 -16.71 7.68
N PRO A 167 -2.83 -16.41 8.98
CA PRO A 167 -2.04 -17.23 9.88
C PRO A 167 -2.60 -18.65 9.96
N ALA A 168 -1.72 -19.65 9.98
CA ALA A 168 -2.08 -21.05 10.11
C ALA A 168 -1.09 -21.79 11.02
N TYR A 169 -1.59 -22.80 11.72
CA TYR A 169 -0.79 -23.77 12.47
C TYR A 169 -0.85 -25.09 11.72
N ASN A 170 0.29 -25.56 11.22
CA ASN A 170 0.40 -26.76 10.42
C ASN A 170 1.42 -27.72 11.04
N ILE A 171 1.15 -29.03 11.01
CA ILE A 171 2.11 -30.03 11.49
C ILE A 171 3.09 -30.36 10.36
N ARG A 172 4.39 -30.10 10.57
CA ARG A 172 5.49 -30.47 9.69
C ARG A 172 6.48 -31.33 10.46
N ASP A 173 6.78 -32.53 9.94
CA ASP A 173 7.71 -33.49 10.57
C ASP A 173 7.41 -33.77 12.07
N GLY A 174 6.13 -33.80 12.43
CA GLY A 174 5.66 -34.03 13.80
C GLY A 174 5.73 -32.81 14.73
N VAL A 175 6.12 -31.64 14.21
CA VAL A 175 6.19 -30.37 14.95
C VAL A 175 5.11 -29.42 14.42
N GLU A 176 4.40 -28.75 15.32
CA GLU A 176 3.46 -27.69 14.94
C GLU A 176 4.25 -26.42 14.56
N VAL A 177 3.96 -25.89 13.38
CA VAL A 177 4.62 -24.74 12.78
C VAL A 177 3.60 -23.65 12.53
N PHE A 178 3.89 -22.45 13.02
CA PHE A 178 3.15 -21.23 12.70
C PHE A 178 3.66 -20.65 11.38
N GLU A 179 2.77 -20.49 10.40
CA GLU A 179 3.13 -20.00 9.07
C GLU A 179 2.04 -19.11 8.45
N ALA A 180 2.43 -18.28 7.48
CA ALA A 180 1.49 -17.65 6.57
C ALA A 180 1.03 -18.66 5.52
N SER A 181 -0.28 -18.89 5.41
CA SER A 181 -0.84 -19.82 4.43
C SER A 181 -1.82 -19.10 3.49
N PRO A 182 -1.74 -19.34 2.17
CA PRO A 182 -2.69 -18.76 1.23
C PRO A 182 -4.00 -19.56 1.31
N VAL A 183 -5.09 -18.90 1.70
CA VAL A 183 -6.45 -19.47 1.65
C VAL A 183 -7.09 -19.24 0.28
N MET A 184 -6.53 -18.32 -0.50
CA MET A 184 -6.80 -18.06 -1.91
C MET A 184 -5.46 -17.82 -2.58
N ASN A 185 -5.11 -18.60 -3.60
CA ASN A 185 -3.76 -18.56 -4.18
C ASN A 185 -3.78 -18.11 -5.65
N GLN A 186 -3.44 -16.85 -5.90
CA GLN A 186 -3.39 -16.26 -7.24
C GLN A 186 -4.66 -16.50 -8.06
N GLU A 187 -5.82 -16.43 -7.42
CA GLU A 187 -7.10 -16.61 -8.09
C GLU A 187 -7.34 -15.46 -9.05
N THR A 188 -7.55 -15.79 -10.32
CA THR A 188 -7.78 -14.80 -11.36
C THR A 188 -9.17 -14.18 -11.18
N PHE A 189 -9.24 -12.87 -11.00
CA PHE A 189 -10.51 -12.15 -10.96
C PHE A 189 -10.81 -11.42 -12.27
N ARG A 190 -9.78 -11.09 -13.05
CA ARG A 190 -9.89 -10.52 -14.40
C ARG A 190 -9.08 -11.35 -15.39
N THR A 191 -9.71 -11.79 -16.48
CA THR A 191 -9.05 -12.57 -17.53
C THR A 191 -8.16 -11.68 -18.41
N ARG A 192 -7.38 -12.29 -19.30
CA ARG A 192 -6.53 -11.58 -20.26
C ARG A 192 -7.31 -10.66 -21.19
N ASP A 193 -8.55 -11.01 -21.49
CA ASP A 193 -9.45 -10.22 -22.34
C ASP A 193 -10.09 -9.04 -21.57
N GLY A 194 -9.95 -9.03 -20.25
CA GLY A 194 -10.48 -8.00 -19.36
C GLY A 194 -11.82 -8.34 -18.72
N GLU A 195 -12.33 -9.56 -18.93
CA GLU A 195 -13.62 -10.03 -18.40
C GLU A 195 -13.50 -10.52 -16.95
N PRO A 196 -14.55 -10.35 -16.13
CA PRO A 196 -14.56 -10.89 -14.77
C PRO A 196 -14.60 -12.43 -14.79
N SER A 197 -13.86 -13.03 -13.86
CA SER A 197 -13.97 -14.45 -13.53
C SER A 197 -15.10 -14.66 -12.50
N ASN A 198 -15.20 -15.87 -11.92
CA ASN A 198 -16.23 -16.20 -10.93
C ASN A 198 -15.63 -16.48 -9.54
N ILE A 199 -14.81 -15.55 -9.04
CA ILE A 199 -14.27 -15.60 -7.67
C ILE A 199 -14.83 -14.47 -6.81
N ASN A 200 -14.79 -14.65 -5.50
CA ASN A 200 -15.16 -13.63 -4.52
C ASN A 200 -14.06 -13.54 -3.46
N LEU A 201 -13.50 -12.35 -3.27
CA LEU A 201 -12.66 -12.05 -2.12
C LEU A 201 -13.55 -11.97 -0.88
N ARG A 202 -13.20 -12.73 0.18
CA ARG A 202 -13.99 -12.82 1.41
C ARG A 202 -13.14 -12.57 2.65
N LEU A 203 -13.45 -11.47 3.32
CA LEU A 203 -12.91 -11.14 4.64
C LEU A 203 -14.00 -11.37 5.69
N LYS A 204 -13.64 -11.90 6.85
CA LYS A 204 -14.55 -12.09 7.98
C LYS A 204 -14.33 -10.97 8.97
N LEU A 205 -15.32 -10.62 9.78
CA LEU A 205 -15.10 -9.65 10.86
C LEU A 205 -13.97 -10.07 11.83
N ASN A 206 -13.78 -11.38 12.04
CA ASN A 206 -12.65 -11.90 12.81
C ASN A 206 -11.28 -11.48 12.25
N ASP A 207 -11.16 -11.28 10.94
CA ASP A 207 -9.87 -10.91 10.33
C ASP A 207 -9.42 -9.50 10.80
N PHE A 208 -10.33 -8.66 11.29
CA PHE A 208 -10.03 -7.26 11.63
C PHE A 208 -9.49 -7.05 13.06
N ALA A 209 -9.35 -8.10 13.88
CA ALA A 209 -8.85 -7.96 15.25
C ALA A 209 -8.21 -9.22 15.80
N THR A 210 -7.44 -9.10 16.88
CA THR A 210 -6.80 -10.24 17.54
C THR A 210 -7.82 -11.20 18.18
N ILE A 211 -7.37 -12.42 18.50
CA ILE A 211 -8.17 -13.41 19.23
C ILE A 211 -8.71 -12.82 20.55
N ASP A 212 -7.88 -12.05 21.27
CA ASP A 212 -8.28 -11.41 22.51
C ASP A 212 -9.44 -10.42 22.37
N LEU A 213 -9.51 -9.70 21.25
CA LEU A 213 -10.58 -8.74 20.98
C LEU A 213 -11.84 -9.41 20.40
N THR A 214 -11.71 -10.62 19.85
CA THR A 214 -12.82 -11.34 19.21
C THR A 214 -13.47 -12.40 20.10
N LYS A 215 -12.83 -12.81 21.20
CA LYS A 215 -13.28 -13.92 22.07
C LYS A 215 -14.69 -13.78 22.63
N ASP A 216 -15.13 -12.54 22.90
CA ASP A 216 -16.46 -12.26 23.46
C ASP A 216 -17.56 -12.16 22.40
N TYR A 217 -17.21 -12.28 21.11
CA TYR A 217 -18.13 -12.18 19.98
C TYR A 217 -18.10 -13.45 19.11
N PRO A 218 -18.74 -14.55 19.56
CA PRO A 218 -18.64 -15.84 18.87
C PRO A 218 -19.28 -15.85 17.48
N GLY A 219 -20.16 -14.89 17.15
CA GLY A 219 -20.85 -14.82 15.86
C GLY A 219 -20.16 -14.02 14.77
N LEU A 220 -18.98 -13.43 15.03
CA LEU A 220 -18.24 -12.61 14.04
C LEU A 220 -17.96 -13.35 12.73
N HIS A 221 -17.74 -14.65 12.80
CA HIS A 221 -17.43 -15.49 11.64
C HIS A 221 -18.58 -15.61 10.63
N LYS A 222 -19.80 -15.21 11.03
CA LYS A 222 -21.00 -15.25 10.18
C LYS A 222 -21.12 -14.03 9.28
N HIS A 223 -20.41 -12.94 9.60
CA HIS A 223 -20.43 -11.70 8.84
C HIS A 223 -19.21 -11.64 7.94
N GLU A 224 -19.46 -11.77 6.64
CA GLU A 224 -18.44 -11.69 5.60
C GLU A 224 -18.56 -10.36 4.85
N ILE A 225 -17.42 -9.74 4.58
CA ILE A 225 -17.25 -8.70 3.59
C ILE A 225 -16.84 -9.39 2.29
N VAL A 226 -17.63 -9.19 1.25
CA VAL A 226 -17.52 -9.92 -0.01
C VAL A 226 -17.31 -8.95 -1.17
N ILE A 227 -16.16 -9.02 -1.84
CA ILE A 227 -15.91 -8.26 -3.07
C ILE A 227 -15.85 -9.24 -4.24
N SER A 228 -16.78 -9.08 -5.18
CA SER A 228 -16.88 -9.94 -6.36
C SER A 228 -15.81 -9.62 -7.40
N SER A 229 -15.53 -10.60 -8.27
CA SER A 229 -14.67 -10.38 -9.45
C SER A 229 -15.18 -9.24 -10.32
N THR A 230 -16.49 -9.10 -10.48
CA THR A 230 -17.10 -7.98 -11.23
C THR A 230 -16.73 -6.63 -10.61
N GLN A 231 -16.88 -6.48 -9.29
CA GLN A 231 -16.50 -5.25 -8.60
C GLN A 231 -15.00 -4.98 -8.72
N LEU A 232 -14.15 -5.98 -8.50
CA LEU A 232 -12.69 -5.82 -8.64
C LEU A 232 -12.28 -5.42 -10.08
N CYS A 233 -12.92 -6.00 -11.10
CA CYS A 233 -12.71 -5.62 -12.50
C CYS A 233 -13.14 -4.17 -12.79
N GLU A 234 -14.28 -3.74 -12.25
CA GLU A 234 -14.74 -2.36 -12.38
C GLU A 234 -13.79 -1.37 -11.70
N PHE A 235 -13.34 -1.68 -10.49
CA PHE A 235 -12.39 -0.85 -9.74
C PHE A 235 -11.08 -0.70 -10.52
N LEU A 236 -10.54 -1.81 -11.03
CA LEU A 236 -9.32 -1.80 -11.85
C LEU A 236 -9.52 -1.01 -13.15
N SER A 237 -10.66 -1.17 -13.82
CA SER A 237 -10.95 -0.45 -15.08
C SER A 237 -11.03 1.07 -14.86
N ARG A 238 -11.63 1.52 -13.74
CA ARG A 238 -11.65 2.96 -13.38
C ARG A 238 -10.24 3.48 -13.07
N ALA A 239 -9.44 2.68 -12.36
CA ALA A 239 -8.06 3.02 -12.04
C ALA A 239 -7.19 3.16 -13.31
N GLU A 240 -7.31 2.22 -14.26
CA GLU A 240 -6.68 2.26 -15.57
C GLU A 240 -7.07 3.51 -16.36
N LEU A 241 -8.37 3.80 -16.46
CA LEU A 241 -8.89 4.96 -17.18
C LEU A 241 -8.35 6.27 -16.61
N ARG A 242 -8.28 6.39 -15.28
CA ARG A 242 -7.78 7.61 -14.63
C ARG A 242 -6.26 7.75 -14.78
N GLN A 243 -5.50 6.66 -14.81
CA GLN A 243 -4.08 6.69 -15.13
C GLN A 243 -3.87 7.15 -16.58
N GLU A 244 -4.56 6.54 -17.54
CA GLU A 244 -4.49 6.89 -18.95
C GLU A 244 -4.86 8.37 -19.20
N THR A 245 -5.91 8.86 -18.54
CA THR A 245 -6.32 10.27 -18.58
C THR A 245 -5.19 11.19 -18.09
N GLN A 246 -4.47 10.81 -17.03
CA GLN A 246 -3.34 11.58 -16.51
C GLN A 246 -2.17 11.62 -17.47
N GLU A 247 -1.78 10.44 -17.97
CA GLU A 247 -0.62 10.26 -18.84
C GLU A 247 -0.80 10.98 -20.17
N ARG A 248 -2.03 11.01 -20.70
CA ARG A 248 -2.37 11.75 -21.92
C ARG A 248 -2.57 13.24 -21.70
N HIS A 249 -2.54 13.71 -20.45
CA HIS A 249 -3.01 15.05 -20.08
C HIS A 249 -4.41 15.36 -20.66
N ALA A 250 -5.23 14.33 -20.78
CA ALA A 250 -6.58 14.42 -21.31
C ALA A 250 -7.56 14.67 -20.15
N GLY A 251 -8.79 15.08 -20.50
CA GLY A 251 -9.85 15.30 -19.53
C GLY A 251 -10.28 16.75 -19.41
N SER A 252 -11.41 16.94 -18.72
CA SER A 252 -11.99 18.26 -18.53
C SER A 252 -11.11 19.09 -17.60
N THR A 253 -10.75 20.29 -18.04
CA THR A 253 -10.05 21.28 -17.21
C THR A 253 -10.86 22.56 -17.17
N ASN A 254 -10.82 23.24 -16.03
CA ASN A 254 -11.40 24.58 -15.94
C ASN A 254 -10.52 25.55 -16.74
N SER A 255 -11.14 26.31 -17.64
CA SER A 255 -10.49 27.45 -18.28
C SER A 255 -10.73 28.71 -17.44
N ILE A 256 -9.70 29.55 -17.35
CA ILE A 256 -9.91 30.89 -16.79
C ILE A 256 -10.72 31.72 -17.77
N ARG A 257 -11.55 32.63 -17.23
CA ARG A 257 -12.32 33.56 -18.08
C ARG A 257 -11.37 34.38 -18.96
N PRO A 258 -11.72 34.64 -20.24
CA PRO A 258 -10.91 35.49 -21.11
C PRO A 258 -10.62 36.86 -20.47
N GLY A 259 -9.39 37.35 -20.62
CA GLY A 259 -8.95 38.65 -20.07
C GLY A 259 -8.51 38.65 -18.60
N VAL A 260 -8.68 37.54 -17.86
CA VAL A 260 -8.20 37.44 -16.46
C VAL A 260 -6.73 37.04 -16.43
N GLN A 261 -5.93 37.76 -15.63
CA GLN A 261 -4.53 37.42 -15.40
C GLN A 261 -4.38 36.44 -14.22
N LYS A 262 -3.58 35.39 -14.38
CA LYS A 262 -3.21 34.50 -13.28
C LYS A 262 -2.23 35.21 -12.36
N ARG A 263 -2.50 35.22 -11.05
CA ARG A 263 -1.54 35.68 -10.04
C ARG A 263 -0.25 34.85 -10.16
N ARG A 264 0.90 35.50 -10.37
CA ARG A 264 2.20 34.82 -10.27
C ARG A 264 2.45 34.43 -8.81
N ARG A 265 2.90 33.20 -8.57
CA ARG A 265 3.29 32.77 -7.22
C ARG A 265 4.54 33.57 -6.83
N PRO A 266 4.52 34.39 -5.77
CA PRO A 266 5.74 35.01 -5.27
C PRO A 266 6.67 33.89 -4.79
N VAL A 267 7.97 34.06 -5.02
CA VAL A 267 8.97 33.17 -4.45
C VAL A 267 8.76 33.19 -2.93
N THR A 268 8.51 32.02 -2.36
CA THR A 268 8.48 31.91 -0.90
C THR A 268 9.92 32.09 -0.45
N PRO A 269 10.26 33.07 0.40
CA PRO A 269 11.61 33.20 0.93
C PRO A 269 11.99 31.85 1.53
N GLU A 270 13.17 31.33 1.19
CA GLU A 270 13.77 30.26 1.98
C GLU A 270 13.79 30.77 3.42
N SER A 271 13.21 30.03 4.35
CA SER A 271 13.30 30.39 5.76
C SER A 271 14.77 30.32 6.14
N ASP A 272 15.43 31.48 6.19
CA ASP A 272 16.75 31.66 6.79
C ASP A 272 16.68 31.29 8.27
N SER A 273 16.85 30.01 8.59
CA SER A 273 17.42 29.65 9.88
C SER A 273 18.94 29.80 9.74
N LEU A 274 19.44 30.88 10.36
CA LEU A 274 20.83 31.28 10.60
C LEU A 274 21.49 32.12 9.50
N SER A 275 21.27 33.43 9.62
CA SER A 275 22.26 34.43 9.27
C SER A 275 23.54 34.24 10.10
N GLU A 276 24.68 34.03 9.43
CA GLU A 276 25.91 34.80 9.68
C GLU A 276 26.84 34.72 8.44
N ASP A 277 27.00 35.90 7.81
CA ASP A 277 28.07 36.40 6.94
C ASP A 277 28.51 35.72 5.61
N GLY A 278 28.38 36.50 4.53
CA GLY A 278 29.35 36.57 3.43
C GLY A 278 28.81 36.36 1.99
N PRO A 279 29.03 37.28 1.02
CA PRO A 279 28.37 37.23 -0.28
C PRO A 279 29.10 36.30 -1.27
N ALA A 280 28.40 35.29 -1.78
CA ALA A 280 28.83 34.55 -2.97
C ALA A 280 27.90 34.88 -4.15
N LYS A 281 28.40 35.72 -5.07
CA LYS A 281 27.77 35.99 -6.37
C LYS A 281 27.56 34.66 -7.13
N ARG A 282 26.31 34.24 -7.35
CA ARG A 282 26.00 33.17 -8.29
C ARG A 282 25.98 33.76 -9.71
N GLY A 283 26.91 33.28 -10.54
CA GLY A 283 26.97 33.57 -11.96
C GLY A 283 25.75 33.02 -12.69
N HIS A 284 25.32 33.77 -13.69
CA HIS A 284 24.28 33.39 -14.64
C HIS A 284 24.79 32.19 -15.45
N TYR A 285 24.18 31.02 -15.29
CA TYR A 285 24.34 29.93 -16.25
C TYR A 285 23.26 30.11 -17.33
N ASP A 286 23.71 30.13 -18.58
CA ASP A 286 22.91 30.22 -19.80
C ASP A 286 22.52 28.79 -20.21
N ASP A 287 21.21 28.53 -20.31
CA ASP A 287 20.63 27.19 -20.49
C ASP A 287 20.41 26.85 -21.98
N SER A 288 21.26 27.40 -22.85
CA SER A 288 21.09 27.36 -24.32
C SER A 288 21.53 26.04 -24.97
N GLU A 289 21.92 25.02 -24.20
CA GLU A 289 22.41 23.73 -24.75
C GLU A 289 21.56 22.50 -24.39
N TYR A 290 20.37 22.65 -23.80
CA TYR A 290 19.51 21.49 -23.56
C TYR A 290 18.82 21.01 -24.85
N LEU A 291 19.39 19.98 -25.50
CA LEU A 291 18.75 19.23 -26.58
C LEU A 291 18.06 17.97 -26.03
N PRO A 292 16.71 17.89 -26.05
CA PRO A 292 16.02 16.67 -25.66
C PRO A 292 16.23 15.56 -26.71
N SER A 293 16.89 14.48 -26.30
CA SER A 293 16.99 13.26 -27.09
C SER A 293 15.65 12.51 -27.04
N SER A 294 14.84 12.62 -28.10
CA SER A 294 13.96 11.57 -28.65
C SER A 294 13.03 12.19 -29.71
N SER A 295 13.33 11.97 -30.99
CA SER A 295 12.42 12.29 -32.09
C SER A 295 11.37 11.19 -32.26
N PRO A 296 10.10 11.49 -32.52
CA PRO A 296 9.15 10.52 -33.05
C PRO A 296 9.48 10.28 -34.53
N VAL A 297 9.69 9.02 -34.90
CA VAL A 297 9.75 8.60 -36.30
C VAL A 297 8.37 8.80 -36.92
N GLY A 298 8.26 9.75 -37.83
CA GLY A 298 7.14 9.85 -38.77
C GLY A 298 7.25 8.73 -39.80
N LEU A 299 6.15 8.01 -40.01
CA LEU A 299 5.92 7.17 -41.19
C LEU A 299 4.90 7.92 -42.04
N ASP A 300 5.38 8.49 -43.15
CA ASP A 300 4.57 8.78 -44.33
C ASP A 300 4.99 7.74 -45.39
N ASP A 301 4.09 6.80 -45.65
CA ASP A 301 3.57 6.34 -46.96
C ASP A 301 2.70 5.09 -46.79
#